data_AF-A0A519PMT9-F1
#
_entry.id   AF-A0A519PMT9-F1
#
_cell.length_a   1.000
_cell.length_b   1.000
_cell.length_c   1.000
_cell.angle_alpha   90.00
_cell.angle_beta   90.00
_cell.angle_gamma   90.00
#
_symmetry.space_group_name_H-M   'P 1'
#
loop_
_entity.id
_entity.type
_entity.pdbx_description
1 polymer ?
#
loop_
_entity_poly.entity_id
_entity_poly.type
_entity_poly.pdbx_seq_one_letter_code
_entity_poly.pdbx_strand_id
1 'polypeptide(L)'
;MTDTIEATGRNSLGRKSPPALVAFRLAVGLLQGLALWGLYSSARTTDYGAPRLVWPATIPELFGPLSMILVMVPVLLLAGAGRMRWRTLALWALGATAFLALLGWHGVAAQSISEYGPRSRPPFLPWPMPLFAGAALFIGHHLVLPADLERKWIAAFPTYFDTAWKAGVQLALSIGFTGAFWILLFLGAALFDVIGLKFLGQLIDKSWFSIPVTTLMFSVAVHLTDVRDGLIRGVRSVALMLLSWLLLLMTVLAAGFLAALPFTGLDGLWNTGSATALVLSAAAALIILINTAYQDGRTDNLPPVILRVAVRVAAVLLTPLVILAFWGLALRISQHGLTPDRIIALACAIIGAAYAAGYGFAALQPFWRKGADWMQPLERTKVSTAVLEVAVILA
;
A
#
# COMPACT_ATOMS: atom_id res chain seq x y z
N MET A 1 42.59 15.83 -20.54
CA MET A 1 42.47 14.36 -20.55
C MET A 1 43.22 13.87 -19.34
N THR A 2 42.49 13.61 -18.27
CA THR A 2 43.03 13.09 -17.00
C THR A 2 41.92 12.23 -16.40
N ASP A 3 41.96 10.95 -16.78
CA ASP A 3 41.65 9.79 -15.97
C ASP A 3 40.60 9.94 -14.85
N THR A 4 39.33 9.93 -15.26
CA THR A 4 38.24 9.41 -14.43
C THR A 4 38.31 7.88 -14.40
N ILE A 5 39.27 7.35 -13.65
CA ILE A 5 39.34 5.91 -13.35
C ILE A 5 38.24 5.57 -12.34
N GLU A 6 37.30 4.75 -12.81
CA GLU A 6 36.46 3.80 -12.08
C GLU A 6 36.30 3.98 -10.56
N ALA A 7 35.11 4.44 -10.16
CA ALA A 7 34.53 4.12 -8.86
C ALA A 7 33.44 3.04 -9.00
N THR A 8 33.73 1.95 -9.72
CA THR A 8 32.89 0.74 -9.86
C THR A 8 33.05 -0.25 -8.70
N GLY A 9 33.64 0.19 -7.57
CA GLY A 9 33.80 -0.64 -6.38
C GLY A 9 32.53 -0.76 -5.54
N ARG A 10 32.24 -1.96 -5.00
CA ARG A 10 31.19 -2.23 -3.99
C ARG A 10 31.16 -1.24 -2.80
N ASN A 11 32.27 -0.53 -2.56
CA ASN A 11 32.46 0.42 -1.47
C ASN A 11 32.03 1.87 -1.79
N SER A 12 31.78 2.23 -3.06
CA SER A 12 31.41 3.61 -3.44
C SER A 12 29.90 3.90 -3.38
N LEU A 13 29.06 2.89 -3.14
CA LEU A 13 27.60 2.97 -3.34
C LEU A 13 26.76 2.93 -2.04
N GLY A 14 27.38 2.79 -0.87
CA GLY A 14 26.66 2.62 0.40
C GLY A 14 27.04 3.64 1.47
N ARG A 15 26.05 4.37 2.00
CA ARG A 15 26.25 5.14 3.23
C ARG A 15 26.44 4.15 4.39
N LYS A 16 27.54 4.22 5.14
CA LYS A 16 27.70 3.41 6.36
C LYS A 16 26.57 3.77 7.33
N SER A 17 25.67 2.83 7.58
CA SER A 17 24.61 3.01 8.57
C SER A 17 25.20 2.98 9.98
N PRO A 18 24.73 3.82 10.91
CA PRO A 18 25.20 3.77 12.28
C PRO A 18 24.85 2.41 12.90
N PRO A 19 25.76 1.75 13.64
CA PRO A 19 25.53 0.43 14.23
C PRO A 19 24.25 0.36 15.08
N ALA A 20 23.93 1.45 15.78
CA ALA A 20 22.71 1.57 16.59
C ALA A 20 21.43 1.45 15.76
N LEU A 21 21.40 1.96 14.52
CA LEU A 21 20.23 1.83 13.63
C LEU A 21 20.03 0.39 13.18
N VAL A 22 21.13 -0.31 12.88
CA VAL A 22 21.09 -1.74 12.52
C VAL A 22 20.52 -2.54 13.68
N ALA A 23 21.10 -2.37 14.87
CA ALA A 23 20.66 -3.04 16.09
C ALA A 23 19.18 -2.74 16.40
N PHE A 24 18.74 -1.49 16.27
CA PHE A 24 17.35 -1.09 16.46
C PHE A 24 16.42 -1.83 15.50
N ARG A 25 16.71 -1.84 14.19
CA ARG A 25 15.85 -2.52 13.20
C ARG A 25 15.75 -4.02 13.49
N LEU A 26 16.89 -4.67 13.70
CA LEU A 26 16.93 -6.11 14.04
C LEU A 26 16.15 -6.42 15.33
N ALA A 27 16.28 -5.58 16.36
CA ALA A 27 15.52 -5.72 17.59
C ALA A 27 14.01 -5.58 17.34
N VAL A 28 13.58 -4.58 16.55
CA VAL A 28 12.17 -4.42 16.17
C VAL A 28 11.65 -5.66 15.43
N GLY A 29 12.39 -6.17 14.44
CA GLY A 29 12.00 -7.36 13.69
C GLY A 29 11.92 -8.63 14.55
N LEU A 30 12.88 -8.83 15.47
CA LEU A 30 12.88 -9.98 16.37
C LEU A 30 11.74 -9.89 17.40
N LEU A 31 11.58 -8.73 18.06
CA LEU A 31 10.52 -8.52 19.06
C LEU A 31 9.13 -8.63 18.42
N GLN A 32 8.94 -8.09 17.22
CA GLN A 32 7.73 -8.29 16.43
C GLN A 32 7.44 -9.78 16.24
N GLY A 33 8.46 -10.53 15.83
CA GLY A 33 8.38 -11.96 15.59
C GLY A 33 7.97 -12.77 16.81
N LEU A 34 8.63 -12.52 17.95
CA LEU A 34 8.33 -13.17 19.22
C LEU A 34 6.91 -12.83 19.71
N ALA A 35 6.48 -11.57 19.56
CA ALA A 35 5.14 -11.14 19.93
C ALA A 35 4.06 -11.79 19.05
N LEU A 36 4.26 -11.82 17.72
CA LEU A 36 3.36 -12.49 16.79
C LEU A 36 3.31 -14.00 17.01
N TRP A 37 4.44 -14.62 17.35
CA TRP A 37 4.48 -16.03 17.72
C TRP A 37 3.66 -16.29 19.00
N GLY A 38 3.79 -15.44 20.01
CA GLY A 38 2.98 -15.51 21.24
C GLY A 38 1.48 -15.39 20.93
N LEU A 39 1.11 -14.43 20.07
CA LEU A 39 -0.27 -14.24 19.63
C LEU A 39 -0.80 -15.46 18.85
N TYR A 40 -0.03 -15.96 17.88
CA TYR A 40 -0.36 -17.17 17.12
C TYR A 40 -0.53 -18.40 18.04
N SER A 41 0.37 -18.57 19.01
CA SER A 41 0.33 -19.69 19.96
C SER A 41 -0.89 -19.64 20.87
N SER A 42 -1.39 -18.45 21.20
CA SER A 42 -2.60 -18.28 22.00
C SER A 42 -3.89 -18.69 21.27
N ALA A 43 -3.87 -18.70 19.93
CA ALA A 43 -5.03 -19.00 19.09
C ALA A 43 -5.02 -20.43 18.48
N ARG A 44 -4.12 -21.31 18.95
CA ARG A 44 -3.86 -22.59 18.31
C ARG A 44 -5.02 -23.58 18.49
N THR A 45 -5.49 -24.15 17.38
CA THR A 45 -6.41 -25.29 17.36
C THR A 45 -5.65 -26.56 17.74
N THR A 46 -6.24 -27.39 18.60
CA THR A 46 -5.67 -28.72 18.91
C THR A 46 -5.99 -29.73 17.81
N ASP A 47 -5.22 -30.81 17.73
CA ASP A 47 -5.34 -31.86 16.70
C ASP A 47 -6.73 -32.56 16.69
N TYR A 48 -7.54 -32.38 17.75
CA TYR A 48 -8.91 -32.89 17.86
C TYR A 48 -9.98 -31.90 17.36
N GLY A 49 -9.60 -30.82 16.66
CA GLY A 49 -10.53 -29.86 16.06
C GLY A 49 -11.17 -28.85 17.03
N ALA A 50 -10.96 -29.00 18.34
CA ALA A 50 -11.41 -28.02 19.34
C ALA A 50 -10.40 -26.86 19.47
N PRO A 51 -10.83 -25.59 19.32
CA PRO A 51 -9.97 -24.43 19.55
C PRO A 51 -9.63 -24.33 21.04
N ARG A 52 -8.36 -24.51 21.41
CA ARG A 52 -7.88 -24.21 22.76
C ARG A 52 -7.35 -22.78 22.79
N LEU A 53 -8.27 -21.83 22.87
CA LEU A 53 -7.93 -20.42 23.00
C LEU A 53 -7.34 -20.18 24.39
N VAL A 54 -6.15 -19.59 24.42
CA VAL A 54 -5.50 -19.07 25.63
C VAL A 54 -5.47 -17.55 25.50
N TRP A 55 -5.42 -16.83 26.62
CA TRP A 55 -5.26 -15.38 26.60
C TRP A 55 -4.06 -14.98 25.71
N PRO A 56 -4.19 -13.96 24.82
CA PRO A 56 -5.35 -13.07 24.64
C PRO A 56 -6.40 -13.55 23.63
N ALA A 57 -6.26 -14.71 22.97
CA ALA A 57 -7.21 -15.19 21.95
C ALA A 57 -8.61 -15.52 22.49
N THR A 58 -8.76 -15.64 23.81
CA THR A 58 -10.05 -15.78 24.48
C THR A 58 -10.92 -14.52 24.38
N ILE A 59 -10.33 -13.36 24.08
CA ILE A 59 -11.03 -12.07 23.96
C ILE A 59 -10.79 -11.53 22.54
N PRO A 60 -11.72 -11.76 21.58
CA PRO A 60 -11.58 -11.29 20.21
C PRO A 60 -11.32 -9.79 20.09
N GLU A 61 -11.98 -8.99 20.94
CA GLU A 61 -11.85 -7.53 21.03
C GLU A 61 -10.45 -7.06 21.40
N LEU A 62 -9.64 -7.92 22.02
CA LEU A 62 -8.25 -7.65 22.34
C LEU A 62 -7.33 -8.25 21.26
N PHE A 63 -7.60 -9.49 20.85
CA PHE A 63 -6.79 -10.21 19.86
C PHE A 63 -6.75 -9.51 18.50
N GLY A 64 -7.90 -9.06 17.99
CA GLY A 64 -8.00 -8.38 16.70
C GLY A 64 -7.11 -7.13 16.63
N PRO A 65 -7.31 -6.14 17.51
CA PRO A 65 -6.42 -4.98 17.64
C PRO A 65 -4.93 -5.33 17.78
N LEU A 66 -4.59 -6.25 18.67
CA LEU A 66 -3.20 -6.65 18.90
C LEU A 66 -2.58 -7.24 17.63
N SER A 67 -3.33 -8.03 16.87
CA SER A 67 -2.83 -8.59 15.61
C SER A 67 -2.46 -7.49 14.60
N MET A 68 -3.29 -6.45 14.47
CA MET A 68 -3.00 -5.32 13.59
C MET A 68 -1.81 -4.50 14.07
N ILE A 69 -1.77 -4.19 15.37
CA ILE A 69 -0.68 -3.42 15.97
C ILE A 69 0.66 -4.15 15.76
N LEU A 70 0.72 -5.43 16.09
CA LEU A 70 1.95 -6.23 15.97
C LEU A 70 2.37 -6.49 14.53
N VAL A 71 1.43 -6.54 13.58
CA VAL A 71 1.77 -6.65 12.15
C VAL A 71 2.24 -5.31 11.58
N MET A 72 1.57 -4.19 11.88
CA MET A 72 1.74 -2.94 11.14
C MET A 72 2.64 -1.90 11.82
N VAL A 73 2.61 -1.77 13.15
CA VAL A 73 3.40 -0.75 13.86
C VAL A 73 4.92 -1.00 13.74
N PRO A 74 5.43 -2.24 13.88
CA PRO A 74 6.84 -2.51 13.62
C PRO A 74 7.29 -2.14 12.21
N VAL A 75 6.46 -2.39 11.19
CA VAL A 75 6.75 -1.99 9.79
C VAL A 75 6.88 -0.47 9.67
N LEU A 76 5.98 0.28 10.33
CA LEU A 76 6.03 1.74 10.39
C LEU A 76 7.29 2.24 11.12
N LEU A 77 7.69 1.58 12.22
CA LEU A 77 8.94 1.88 12.92
C LEU A 77 10.16 1.63 12.04
N LEU A 78 10.20 0.51 11.32
CA LEU A 78 11.28 0.17 10.38
C LEU A 78 11.38 1.20 9.25
N ALA A 79 10.24 1.67 8.71
CA ALA A 79 10.18 2.66 7.65
C ALA A 79 10.62 4.07 8.10
N GLY A 80 10.31 4.45 9.34
CA GLY A 80 10.65 5.77 9.89
C GLY A 80 12.02 5.86 10.56
N ALA A 81 12.56 4.73 11.06
CA ALA A 81 13.83 4.71 11.78
C ALA A 81 15.00 5.17 10.91
N GLY A 82 15.75 6.17 11.38
CA GLY A 82 16.85 6.79 10.65
C GLY A 82 16.42 7.84 9.62
N ARG A 83 15.11 8.04 9.40
CA ARG A 83 14.56 9.03 8.46
C ARG A 83 13.73 10.11 9.14
N MET A 84 13.09 9.81 10.28
CA MET A 84 12.36 10.75 11.12
C MET A 84 13.14 11.11 12.39
N ARG A 85 12.83 12.28 12.96
CA ARG A 85 13.20 12.61 14.34
C ARG A 85 12.54 11.63 15.30
N TRP A 86 13.27 11.19 16.34
CA TRP A 86 12.77 10.17 17.27
C TRP A 86 11.44 10.57 17.92
N ARG A 87 11.27 11.85 18.30
CA ARG A 87 10.04 12.38 18.91
C ARG A 87 8.85 12.24 17.94
N THR A 88 9.04 12.61 16.68
CA THR A 88 8.02 12.49 15.64
C THR A 88 7.68 11.02 15.40
N LEU A 89 8.68 10.15 15.31
CA LEU A 89 8.47 8.72 15.14
C LEU A 89 7.71 8.10 16.32
N ALA A 90 8.03 8.48 17.56
CA ALA A 90 7.36 8.00 18.75
C ALA A 90 5.90 8.47 18.82
N LEU A 91 5.63 9.75 18.57
CA LEU A 91 4.27 10.28 18.50
C LEU A 91 3.47 9.65 17.36
N TRP A 92 4.09 9.45 16.21
CA TRP A 92 3.46 8.80 15.06
C TRP A 92 3.15 7.33 15.34
N ALA A 93 4.08 6.59 15.96
CA ALA A 93 3.84 5.21 16.36
C ALA A 93 2.74 5.09 17.42
N LEU A 94 2.67 6.04 18.36
CA LEU A 94 1.59 6.10 19.35
C LEU A 94 0.23 6.39 18.69
N GLY A 95 0.17 7.37 17.79
CA GLY A 95 -1.02 7.68 17.01
C GLY A 95 -1.48 6.51 16.14
N ALA A 96 -0.55 5.86 15.43
CA ALA A 96 -0.83 4.66 14.64
C ALA A 96 -1.33 3.50 15.51
N THR A 97 -0.75 3.31 16.70
CA THR A 97 -1.19 2.28 17.66
C THR A 97 -2.62 2.56 18.14
N ALA A 98 -2.93 3.81 18.51
CA ALA A 98 -4.28 4.20 18.93
C ALA A 98 -5.29 4.05 17.79
N PHE A 99 -4.93 4.44 16.57
CA PHE A 99 -5.75 4.27 15.37
C PHE A 99 -6.06 2.79 15.10
N LEU A 100 -5.04 1.92 15.08
CA LEU A 100 -5.23 0.48 14.88
C LEU A 100 -6.00 -0.18 16.03
N ALA A 101 -5.78 0.28 17.26
CA ALA A 101 -6.51 -0.21 18.43
C ALA A 101 -8.01 0.08 18.30
N LEU A 102 -8.36 1.33 18.00
CA LEU A 102 -9.74 1.78 17.82
C LEU A 102 -10.41 1.04 16.65
N LEU A 103 -9.76 1.03 15.48
CA LEU A 103 -10.33 0.46 14.27
C LEU A 103 -10.47 -1.05 14.39
N GLY A 104 -9.46 -1.74 14.93
CA GLY A 104 -9.51 -3.18 15.19
C GLY A 104 -10.58 -3.56 16.22
N TRP A 105 -10.73 -2.76 17.27
CA TRP A 105 -11.70 -3.02 18.33
C TRP A 105 -13.11 -2.85 17.78
N HIS A 106 -13.36 -1.72 17.11
CA HIS A 106 -14.62 -1.45 16.43
C HIS A 106 -14.94 -2.52 15.38
N GLY A 107 -13.95 -2.92 14.57
CA GLY A 107 -14.11 -3.96 13.56
C GLY A 107 -14.53 -5.31 14.14
N VAL A 108 -14.05 -5.68 15.33
CA VAL A 108 -14.47 -6.91 16.02
C VAL A 108 -15.82 -6.72 16.74
N ALA A 109 -16.03 -5.58 17.38
CA ALA A 109 -17.22 -5.29 18.19
C ALA A 109 -18.48 -5.08 17.34
N ALA A 110 -18.36 -4.52 16.14
CA ALA A 110 -19.48 -4.25 15.24
C ALA A 110 -20.01 -5.52 14.54
N GLN A 111 -19.32 -6.65 14.64
CA GLN A 111 -19.75 -7.91 14.01
C GLN A 111 -20.84 -8.61 14.82
N SER A 112 -21.82 -9.19 14.11
CA SER A 112 -22.79 -10.09 14.70
C SER A 112 -22.15 -11.43 15.07
N ILE A 113 -22.67 -12.06 16.13
CA ILE A 113 -22.26 -13.41 16.53
C ILE A 113 -22.85 -14.39 15.51
N SER A 114 -22.02 -14.93 14.63
CA SER A 114 -22.39 -15.99 13.68
C SER A 114 -21.32 -17.07 13.63
N GLU A 115 -21.72 -18.33 13.57
CA GLU A 115 -20.81 -19.48 13.61
C GLU A 115 -19.78 -19.48 12.47
N TYR A 116 -20.14 -18.90 11.33
CA TYR A 116 -19.29 -18.80 10.14
C TYR A 116 -18.69 -17.40 9.92
N GLY A 117 -18.97 -16.44 10.82
CA GLY A 117 -18.50 -15.07 10.70
C GLY A 117 -17.01 -14.91 11.02
N PRO A 118 -16.37 -13.81 10.59
CA PRO A 118 -14.96 -13.55 10.88
C PRO A 118 -14.68 -13.57 12.39
N ARG A 119 -15.61 -13.08 13.22
CA ARG A 119 -15.55 -13.13 14.69
C ARG A 119 -15.44 -14.54 15.30
N SER A 120 -15.73 -15.60 14.55
CA SER A 120 -15.64 -16.99 15.04
C SER A 120 -14.26 -17.61 14.81
N ARG A 121 -13.37 -16.97 14.04
CA ARG A 121 -12.04 -17.49 13.72
C ARG A 121 -10.97 -16.42 13.84
N PRO A 122 -9.82 -16.69 14.48
CA PRO A 122 -8.68 -15.78 14.48
C PRO A 122 -8.30 -15.38 13.04
N PRO A 123 -7.99 -14.10 12.76
CA PRO A 123 -7.74 -13.03 13.72
C PRO A 123 -8.98 -12.24 14.18
N PHE A 124 -10.19 -12.74 13.93
CA PHE A 124 -11.48 -12.15 14.32
C PHE A 124 -11.86 -10.85 13.62
N LEU A 125 -11.00 -10.35 12.72
CA LEU A 125 -11.18 -9.10 12.00
C LEU A 125 -11.99 -9.31 10.72
N PRO A 126 -12.88 -8.37 10.36
CA PRO A 126 -13.65 -8.46 9.13
C PRO A 126 -12.78 -8.11 7.92
N TRP A 127 -12.90 -8.87 6.83
CA TRP A 127 -12.29 -8.48 5.56
C TRP A 127 -13.20 -7.44 4.86
N PRO A 128 -12.66 -6.38 4.21
CA PRO A 128 -11.25 -6.06 3.96
C PRO A 128 -10.62 -5.03 4.93
N MET A 129 -11.14 -4.84 6.13
CA MET A 129 -10.72 -3.76 7.03
C MET A 129 -9.19 -3.66 7.29
N PRO A 130 -8.44 -4.76 7.52
CA PRO A 130 -6.98 -4.66 7.71
C PRO A 130 -6.25 -4.08 6.50
N LEU A 131 -6.76 -4.29 5.28
CA LEU A 131 -6.20 -3.72 4.07
C LEU A 131 -6.34 -2.19 4.08
N PHE A 132 -7.51 -1.67 4.43
CA PHE A 132 -7.75 -0.23 4.52
C PHE A 132 -6.94 0.42 5.64
N ALA A 133 -6.79 -0.26 6.79
CA ALA A 133 -5.91 0.22 7.86
C ALA A 133 -4.45 0.32 7.38
N GLY A 134 -3.96 -0.70 6.66
CA GLY A 134 -2.63 -0.68 6.06
C GLY A 134 -2.47 0.45 5.04
N ALA A 135 -3.48 0.69 4.20
CA ALA A 135 -3.50 1.80 3.25
C ALA A 135 -3.46 3.16 3.96
N ALA A 136 -4.31 3.37 4.97
CA ALA A 136 -4.33 4.60 5.77
C ALA A 136 -3.00 4.86 6.48
N LEU A 137 -2.35 3.82 7.04
CA LEU A 137 -1.03 3.95 7.64
C LEU A 137 0.06 4.26 6.61
N PHE A 138 0.00 3.64 5.43
CA PHE A 138 0.94 3.93 4.36
C PHE A 138 0.79 5.39 3.90
N ILE A 139 -0.44 5.86 3.67
CA ILE A 139 -0.74 7.24 3.29
C ILE A 139 -0.30 8.20 4.40
N GLY A 140 -0.72 7.95 5.64
CA GLY A 140 -0.37 8.78 6.79
C GLY A 140 1.14 8.85 7.04
N HIS A 141 1.86 7.74 6.91
CA HIS A 141 3.31 7.72 7.05
C HIS A 141 3.97 8.61 5.99
N HIS A 142 3.47 8.60 4.75
CA HIS A 142 3.98 9.43 3.67
C HIS A 142 3.45 10.87 3.70
N LEU A 143 2.46 11.20 4.52
CA LEU A 143 2.11 12.58 4.86
C LEU A 143 3.04 13.13 5.96
N VAL A 144 3.35 12.32 6.97
CA VAL A 144 4.14 12.70 8.14
C VAL A 144 5.64 12.73 7.86
N LEU A 145 6.18 11.76 7.12
CA LEU A 145 7.63 11.66 6.86
C LEU A 145 8.19 12.88 6.13
N PRO A 146 7.65 13.32 4.98
CA PRO A 146 8.14 14.50 4.28
C PRO A 146 7.94 15.79 5.09
N ALA A 147 6.83 15.89 5.81
CA ALA A 147 6.55 17.02 6.71
C ALA A 147 7.64 17.15 7.80
N ASP A 148 8.06 16.03 8.40
CA ASP A 148 9.15 15.99 9.38
C ASP A 148 10.51 16.33 8.76
N LEU A 149 10.80 15.78 7.57
CA LEU A 149 12.05 16.02 6.84
C LEU A 149 12.22 17.50 6.46
N GLU A 150 11.17 18.15 5.98
CA GLU A 150 11.19 19.57 5.61
C GLU A 150 10.90 20.53 6.77
N ARG A 151 10.52 20.02 7.94
CA ARG A 151 10.06 20.81 9.10
C ARG A 151 8.90 21.75 8.75
N LYS A 152 7.96 21.28 7.93
CA LYS A 152 6.76 22.01 7.51
C LYS A 152 5.53 21.15 7.75
N TRP A 153 4.39 21.80 7.99
CA TRP A 153 3.10 21.10 8.10
C TRP A 153 2.70 20.39 6.80
N ILE A 154 2.99 21.01 5.66
CA ILE A 154 2.81 20.45 4.32
C ILE A 154 4.14 20.62 3.59
N ALA A 155 4.77 19.51 3.22
CA ALA A 155 6.04 19.49 2.49
C ALA A 155 5.82 19.85 1.00
N ALA A 156 6.91 20.10 0.27
CA ALA A 156 6.83 20.25 -1.17
C ALA A 156 6.41 18.92 -1.83
N PHE A 157 5.54 18.99 -2.84
CA PHE A 157 5.05 17.80 -3.56
C PHE A 157 6.14 16.84 -4.07
N PRO A 158 7.27 17.33 -4.63
CA PRO A 158 8.36 16.45 -5.06
C PRO A 158 8.90 15.56 -3.92
N THR A 159 8.89 16.05 -2.68
CA THR A 159 9.35 15.29 -1.51
C THR A 159 8.34 14.21 -1.12
N TYR A 160 7.04 14.50 -1.20
CA TYR A 160 5.98 13.49 -1.06
C TYR A 160 6.14 12.37 -2.10
N PHE A 161 6.33 12.75 -3.36
CA PHE A 161 6.51 11.78 -4.45
C PHE A 161 7.78 10.94 -4.26
N ASP A 162 8.92 11.57 -3.99
CA ASP A 162 10.21 10.88 -3.89
C ASP A 162 10.22 9.87 -2.75
N THR A 163 9.72 10.26 -1.57
CA THR A 163 9.67 9.39 -0.39
C THR A 163 8.69 8.24 -0.53
N ALA A 164 7.47 8.49 -1.02
CA ALA A 164 6.44 7.46 -1.21
C ALA A 164 6.85 6.37 -2.20
N TRP A 165 7.41 6.76 -3.35
CA TRP A 165 7.84 5.78 -4.34
C TRP A 165 9.09 5.01 -3.91
N LYS A 166 10.02 5.66 -3.20
CA LYS A 166 11.17 4.95 -2.61
C LYS A 166 10.70 3.91 -1.60
N ALA A 167 9.78 4.27 -0.71
CA ALA A 167 9.24 3.34 0.27
C ALA A 167 8.45 2.20 -0.38
N GLY A 168 7.66 2.46 -1.41
CA GLY A 168 6.94 1.42 -2.17
C GLY A 168 7.89 0.39 -2.80
N VAL A 169 8.95 0.86 -3.48
CA VAL A 169 9.98 -0.03 -4.06
C VAL A 169 10.74 -0.78 -2.97
N GLN A 170 11.09 -0.10 -1.87
CA GLN A 170 11.78 -0.71 -0.73
C GLN A 170 10.94 -1.82 -0.09
N LEU A 171 9.64 -1.57 0.10
CA LEU A 171 8.70 -2.56 0.63
C LEU A 171 8.61 -3.78 -0.28
N ALA A 172 8.43 -3.57 -1.59
CA ALA A 172 8.38 -4.65 -2.57
C ALA A 172 9.67 -5.49 -2.59
N LEU A 173 10.85 -4.84 -2.58
CA LEU A 173 12.14 -5.52 -2.49
C LEU A 173 12.32 -6.28 -1.18
N SER A 174 11.83 -5.73 -0.06
CA SER A 174 11.93 -6.37 1.25
C SER A 174 11.05 -7.61 1.35
N ILE A 175 9.84 -7.56 0.81
CA ILE A 175 8.94 -8.71 0.66
C ILE A 175 9.59 -9.75 -0.26
N GLY A 176 10.09 -9.33 -1.43
CA GLY A 176 10.74 -10.22 -2.40
C GLY A 176 11.96 -10.93 -1.83
N PHE A 177 12.82 -10.23 -1.09
CA PHE A 177 13.96 -10.82 -0.39
C PHE A 177 13.52 -11.85 0.65
N THR A 178 12.52 -11.52 1.47
CA THR A 178 11.98 -12.44 2.49
C THR A 178 11.40 -13.70 1.84
N GLY A 179 10.69 -13.56 0.71
CA GLY A 179 10.19 -14.68 -0.09
C GLY A 179 11.33 -15.53 -0.68
N ALA A 180 12.34 -14.90 -1.28
CA ALA A 180 13.51 -15.60 -1.82
C ALA A 180 14.29 -16.36 -0.75
N PHE A 181 14.42 -15.78 0.45
CA PHE A 181 14.97 -16.45 1.62
C PHE A 181 14.20 -17.73 1.95
N TRP A 182 12.87 -17.68 1.99
CA TRP A 182 12.03 -18.85 2.24
C TRP A 182 12.15 -19.90 1.14
N ILE A 183 12.17 -19.51 -0.13
CA ILE A 183 12.38 -20.43 -1.26
C ILE A 183 13.70 -21.18 -1.10
N LEU A 184 14.79 -20.48 -0.78
CA LEU A 184 16.10 -21.10 -0.57
C LEU A 184 16.10 -22.02 0.64
N LEU A 185 15.41 -21.64 1.72
CA LEU A 185 15.32 -22.43 2.94
C LEU A 185 14.53 -23.73 2.71
N PHE A 186 13.42 -23.69 1.97
CA PHE A 186 12.68 -24.88 1.55
C PHE A 186 13.48 -25.77 0.60
N LEU A 187 14.22 -25.19 -0.34
CA LEU A 187 15.12 -25.95 -1.22
C LEU A 187 16.20 -26.66 -0.40
N GLY A 188 16.82 -25.98 0.57
CA GLY A 188 17.78 -26.58 1.49
C GLY A 188 17.15 -27.71 2.31
N ALA A 189 15.91 -27.54 2.77
CA ALA A 189 15.19 -28.58 3.50
C ALA A 189 14.93 -29.82 2.65
N ALA A 190 14.53 -29.63 1.38
CA ALA A 190 14.34 -30.73 0.44
C ALA A 190 15.66 -31.46 0.12
N LEU A 191 16.75 -30.72 -0.08
CA LEU A 191 18.07 -31.32 -0.32
C LEU A 191 18.56 -32.14 0.89
N PHE A 192 18.35 -31.65 2.10
CA PHE A 192 18.67 -32.40 3.31
C PHE A 192 17.78 -33.62 3.51
N ASP A 193 16.49 -33.54 3.17
CA ASP A 193 15.56 -34.68 3.25
C ASP A 193 15.97 -35.82 2.31
N VAL A 194 16.49 -35.52 1.12
CA VAL A 194 17.01 -36.53 0.16
C VAL A 194 18.13 -37.38 0.75
N ILE A 195 18.99 -36.80 1.60
CA ILE A 195 20.06 -37.54 2.30
C ILE A 195 19.64 -38.06 3.68
N GLY A 196 18.34 -38.04 3.98
CA GLY A 196 17.75 -38.55 5.22
C GLY A 196 17.75 -37.58 6.40
N LEU A 197 18.15 -36.32 6.21
CA LEU A 197 18.22 -35.30 7.26
C LEU A 197 16.94 -34.46 7.31
N LYS A 198 15.98 -34.85 8.17
CA LYS A 198 14.69 -34.16 8.33
C LYS A 198 14.70 -32.91 9.22
N PHE A 199 15.84 -32.62 9.86
CA PHE A 199 15.91 -31.58 10.91
C PHE A 199 15.48 -30.21 10.40
N LEU A 200 15.89 -29.82 9.18
CA LEU A 200 15.63 -28.48 8.67
C LEU A 200 14.16 -28.32 8.30
N GLY A 201 13.56 -29.32 7.64
CA GLY A 201 12.12 -29.33 7.37
C GLY A 201 11.30 -29.25 8.67
N GLN A 202 11.64 -30.08 9.65
CA GLN A 202 10.97 -30.07 10.96
C GLN A 202 11.12 -28.74 11.69
N LEU A 203 12.26 -28.05 11.55
CA LEU A 203 12.53 -26.75 12.15
C LEU A 203 11.68 -25.65 11.49
N ILE A 204 11.63 -25.63 10.16
CA ILE A 204 10.84 -24.67 9.37
C ILE A 204 9.34 -24.78 9.71
N ASP A 205 8.84 -25.99 9.91
CA ASP A 205 7.43 -26.22 10.27
C ASP A 205 7.06 -25.70 11.66
N LYS A 206 8.04 -25.41 12.53
CA LYS A 206 7.75 -24.85 13.86
C LYS A 206 7.46 -23.36 13.76
N SER A 207 6.26 -22.96 14.20
CA SER A 207 5.85 -21.56 14.28
C SER A 207 6.77 -20.68 15.14
N TRP A 208 7.42 -21.25 16.16
CA TRP A 208 8.41 -20.53 16.99
C TRP A 208 9.67 -20.14 16.22
N PHE A 209 9.98 -20.85 15.14
CA PHE A 209 11.07 -20.53 14.24
C PHE A 209 10.58 -19.69 13.06
N SER A 210 9.54 -20.13 12.35
CA SER A 210 9.11 -19.50 11.10
C SER A 210 8.55 -18.09 11.27
N ILE A 211 7.77 -17.82 12.33
CA ILE A 211 7.21 -16.47 12.56
C ILE A 211 8.32 -15.46 12.88
N PRO A 212 9.20 -15.70 13.89
CA PRO A 212 10.25 -14.72 14.19
C PRO A 212 11.32 -14.58 13.12
N VAL A 213 11.66 -15.66 12.41
CA VAL A 213 12.61 -15.60 11.30
C VAL A 213 12.03 -14.77 10.14
N THR A 214 10.73 -14.89 9.85
CA THR A 214 10.09 -14.08 8.79
C THR A 214 10.20 -12.58 9.08
N THR A 215 9.85 -12.15 10.28
CA THR A 215 9.88 -10.72 10.65
C THR A 215 11.31 -10.19 10.78
N LEU A 216 12.23 -11.03 11.27
CA LEU A 216 13.65 -10.69 11.33
C LEU A 216 14.25 -10.55 9.92
N MET A 217 13.99 -11.49 9.01
CA MET A 217 14.47 -11.42 7.63
C MET A 217 13.85 -10.25 6.86
N PHE A 218 12.58 -9.94 7.10
CA PHE A 218 11.97 -8.72 6.57
C PHE A 218 12.69 -7.47 7.07
N SER A 219 12.98 -7.37 8.37
CA SER A 219 13.75 -6.25 8.92
C SER A 219 15.17 -6.16 8.35
N VAL A 220 15.86 -7.29 8.17
CA VAL A 220 17.17 -7.36 7.51
C VAL A 220 17.05 -6.82 6.09
N ALA A 221 16.03 -7.23 5.35
CA ALA A 221 15.80 -6.78 3.98
C ALA A 221 15.53 -5.27 3.89
N VAL A 222 14.71 -4.73 4.80
CA VAL A 222 14.47 -3.28 4.91
C VAL A 222 15.78 -2.53 5.16
N HIS A 223 16.66 -3.08 6.00
CA HIS A 223 17.96 -2.47 6.24
C HIS A 223 18.90 -2.54 5.03
N LEU A 224 19.02 -3.70 4.39
CA LEU A 224 19.89 -3.91 3.23
C LEU A 224 19.48 -3.03 2.03
N THR A 225 18.18 -2.84 1.84
CA THR A 225 17.64 -2.00 0.76
C THR A 225 17.84 -0.51 1.03
N ASP A 226 17.69 -0.05 2.28
CA ASP A 226 17.89 1.34 2.67
C ASP A 226 19.32 1.85 2.43
N VAL A 227 20.33 0.99 2.60
CA VAL A 227 21.74 1.36 2.40
C VAL A 227 22.08 1.64 0.92
N ARG A 228 21.22 1.20 -0.01
CA ARG A 228 21.48 1.26 -1.46
C ARG A 228 20.52 2.21 -2.19
N ASP A 229 20.50 3.47 -1.77
CA ASP A 229 19.69 4.55 -2.37
C ASP A 229 19.80 4.65 -3.89
N GLY A 230 20.97 4.36 -4.47
CA GLY A 230 21.17 4.36 -5.92
C GLY A 230 20.36 3.26 -6.64
N LEU A 231 20.33 2.05 -6.07
CA LEU A 231 19.59 0.92 -6.61
C LEU A 231 18.08 1.18 -6.57
N ILE A 232 17.57 1.67 -5.43
CA ILE A 232 16.15 2.01 -5.28
C ILE A 232 15.73 3.06 -6.31
N ARG A 233 16.55 4.10 -6.50
CA ARG A 233 16.27 5.14 -7.51
C ARG A 233 16.21 4.57 -8.92
N GLY A 234 17.15 3.68 -9.28
CA GLY A 234 17.15 3.00 -10.58
C GLY A 234 15.90 2.14 -10.80
N VAL A 235 15.58 1.24 -9.86
CA VAL A 235 14.39 0.38 -9.94
C VAL A 235 13.11 1.20 -10.03
N ARG A 236 12.99 2.26 -9.20
CA ARG A 236 11.87 3.19 -9.27
C ARG A 236 11.75 3.83 -10.64
N SER A 237 12.85 4.34 -11.20
CA SER A 237 12.84 5.01 -12.51
C SER A 237 12.35 4.07 -13.61
N VAL A 238 12.82 2.81 -13.62
CA VAL A 238 12.39 1.81 -14.59
C VAL A 238 10.91 1.46 -14.42
N ALA A 239 10.46 1.23 -13.17
CA ALA A 239 9.07 0.92 -12.88
C ALA A 239 8.12 2.06 -13.29
N LEU A 240 8.46 3.31 -12.93
CA LEU A 240 7.71 4.49 -13.33
C LEU A 240 7.67 4.64 -14.85
N MET A 241 8.79 4.41 -15.54
CA MET A 241 8.84 4.45 -17.00
C MET A 241 7.87 3.43 -17.62
N LEU A 242 7.96 2.15 -17.22
CA LEU A 242 7.11 1.10 -17.76
C LEU A 242 5.62 1.35 -17.49
N LEU A 243 5.27 1.74 -16.25
CA LEU A 243 3.89 2.10 -15.89
C LEU A 243 3.40 3.34 -16.67
N SER A 244 4.27 4.32 -16.92
CA SER A 244 3.91 5.49 -17.72
C SER A 244 3.55 5.09 -19.15
N TRP A 245 4.25 4.12 -19.75
CA TRP A 245 3.90 3.63 -21.09
C TRP A 245 2.59 2.82 -21.11
N LEU A 246 2.29 2.10 -20.04
CA LEU A 246 1.01 1.40 -19.88
C LEU A 246 -0.19 2.37 -19.84
N LEU A 247 0.03 3.64 -19.45
CA LEU A 247 -1.00 4.69 -19.53
C LEU A 247 -1.55 4.83 -20.95
N LEU A 248 -0.71 4.73 -22.00
CA LEU A 248 -1.18 4.85 -23.38
C LEU A 248 -2.21 3.77 -23.70
N LEU A 249 -1.87 2.52 -23.40
CA LEU A 249 -2.77 1.40 -23.60
C LEU A 249 -4.07 1.59 -22.81
N MET A 250 -3.97 1.92 -21.51
CA MET A 250 -5.15 2.10 -20.67
C MET A 250 -6.03 3.27 -21.13
N THR A 251 -5.42 4.35 -21.63
CA THR A 251 -6.14 5.51 -22.17
C THR A 251 -6.93 5.12 -23.42
N VAL A 252 -6.32 4.35 -24.33
CA VAL A 252 -7.01 3.84 -25.53
C VAL A 252 -8.15 2.91 -25.16
N LEU A 253 -7.94 1.99 -24.21
CA LEU A 253 -8.98 1.07 -23.75
C LEU A 253 -10.14 1.82 -23.08
N ALA A 254 -9.86 2.78 -22.20
CA ALA A 254 -10.88 3.58 -21.54
C ALA A 254 -11.65 4.47 -22.54
N ALA A 255 -10.95 5.07 -23.50
CA ALA A 255 -11.58 5.85 -24.56
C ALA A 255 -12.47 4.98 -25.45
N GLY A 256 -11.99 3.81 -25.88
CA GLY A 256 -12.74 2.86 -26.69
C GLY A 256 -13.97 2.32 -25.96
N PHE A 257 -13.83 1.97 -24.68
CA PHE A 257 -14.94 1.56 -23.82
C PHE A 257 -16.03 2.65 -23.77
N LEU A 258 -15.65 3.89 -23.43
CA LEU A 258 -16.59 5.00 -23.32
C LEU A 258 -17.21 5.38 -24.67
N ALA A 259 -16.45 5.30 -25.76
CA ALA A 259 -16.93 5.57 -27.12
C ALA A 259 -17.88 4.49 -27.64
N ALA A 260 -17.79 3.25 -27.14
CA ALA A 260 -18.70 2.16 -27.50
C ALA A 260 -20.07 2.27 -26.80
N LEU A 261 -20.13 2.83 -25.59
CA LEU A 261 -21.36 2.89 -24.79
C LEU A 261 -22.57 3.54 -25.49
N PRO A 262 -22.44 4.65 -26.25
CA PRO A 262 -23.55 5.22 -27.02
C PRO A 262 -24.14 4.26 -28.07
N PHE A 263 -23.35 3.31 -28.57
CA PHE A 263 -23.78 2.35 -29.59
C PHE A 263 -24.28 1.04 -28.99
N THR A 264 -23.66 0.56 -27.90
CA THR A 264 -24.03 -0.71 -27.26
C THR A 264 -25.14 -0.56 -26.22
N GLY A 265 -25.41 0.67 -25.77
CA GLY A 265 -26.25 0.93 -24.60
C GLY A 265 -25.56 0.56 -23.28
N LEU A 266 -26.26 0.81 -22.17
CA LEU A 266 -25.77 0.53 -20.81
C LEU A 266 -26.23 -0.82 -20.27
N ASP A 267 -27.21 -1.47 -20.89
CA ASP A 267 -27.82 -2.69 -20.36
C ASP A 267 -26.83 -3.85 -20.25
N GLY A 268 -25.98 -4.03 -21.27
CA GLY A 268 -24.93 -5.03 -21.27
C GLY A 268 -23.91 -4.84 -20.14
N LEU A 269 -23.64 -3.59 -19.74
CA LEU A 269 -22.75 -3.27 -18.63
C LEU A 269 -23.36 -3.80 -17.32
N TRP A 270 -24.63 -3.50 -17.06
CA TRP A 270 -25.26 -3.78 -15.76
C TRP A 270 -25.73 -5.23 -15.56
N ASN A 271 -25.90 -6.00 -16.64
CA ASN A 271 -26.30 -7.42 -16.55
C ASN A 271 -25.23 -8.32 -15.90
N THR A 272 -23.96 -7.93 -15.91
CA THR A 272 -22.84 -8.75 -15.41
C THR A 272 -22.67 -8.76 -13.88
N GLY A 273 -23.46 -7.98 -13.13
CA GLY A 273 -23.41 -7.93 -11.66
C GLY A 273 -22.18 -7.21 -11.06
N SER A 274 -21.05 -7.17 -11.77
CA SER A 274 -19.74 -6.67 -11.31
C SER A 274 -19.31 -5.34 -11.95
N ALA A 275 -20.10 -4.77 -12.86
CA ALA A 275 -19.68 -3.60 -13.63
C ALA A 275 -19.24 -2.38 -12.80
N THR A 276 -19.89 -2.08 -11.67
CA THR A 276 -19.46 -0.97 -10.80
C THR A 276 -18.04 -1.18 -10.28
N ALA A 277 -17.71 -2.40 -9.84
CA ALA A 277 -16.37 -2.73 -9.36
C ALA A 277 -15.33 -2.63 -10.50
N LEU A 278 -15.69 -3.08 -11.72
CA LEU A 278 -14.82 -3.02 -12.88
C LEU A 278 -14.53 -1.57 -13.31
N VAL A 279 -15.56 -0.73 -13.37
CA VAL A 279 -15.44 0.70 -13.73
C VAL A 279 -14.64 1.46 -12.66
N LEU A 280 -14.88 1.21 -11.38
CA LEU A 280 -14.07 1.77 -10.29
C LEU A 280 -12.61 1.31 -10.36
N SER A 281 -12.37 0.02 -10.68
CA SER A 281 -11.01 -0.51 -10.85
C SER A 281 -10.31 0.14 -12.05
N ALA A 282 -11.02 0.37 -13.16
CA ALA A 282 -10.49 1.08 -14.31
C ALA A 282 -10.15 2.54 -13.97
N ALA A 283 -11.00 3.23 -13.21
CA ALA A 283 -10.74 4.58 -12.72
C ALA A 283 -9.51 4.60 -11.78
N ALA A 284 -9.40 3.66 -10.83
CA ALA A 284 -8.26 3.53 -9.95
C ALA A 284 -6.96 3.27 -10.72
N ALA A 285 -6.99 2.38 -11.72
CA ALA A 285 -5.86 2.11 -12.60
C ALA A 285 -5.43 3.36 -13.37
N LEU A 286 -6.37 4.12 -13.96
CA LEU A 286 -6.07 5.39 -14.62
C LEU A 286 -5.47 6.41 -13.66
N ILE A 287 -5.97 6.56 -12.43
CA ILE A 287 -5.40 7.45 -11.42
C ILE A 287 -3.95 7.09 -11.13
N ILE A 288 -3.66 5.81 -10.92
CA ILE A 288 -2.29 5.31 -10.68
C ILE A 288 -1.38 5.60 -11.89
N LEU A 289 -1.85 5.33 -13.10
CA LEU A 289 -1.07 5.50 -14.33
C LEU A 289 -0.84 6.98 -14.69
N ILE A 290 -1.81 7.86 -14.39
CA ILE A 290 -1.62 9.31 -14.50
C ILE A 290 -0.56 9.76 -13.49
N ASN A 291 -0.57 9.20 -12.28
CA ASN A 291 0.40 9.54 -11.24
C ASN A 291 1.81 9.09 -11.58
N THR A 292 1.96 7.91 -12.17
CA THR A 292 3.26 7.40 -12.61
C THR A 292 3.82 8.20 -13.77
N ALA A 293 2.98 8.63 -14.71
CA ALA A 293 3.39 9.46 -15.85
C ALA A 293 3.69 10.91 -15.46
N TYR A 294 2.96 11.49 -14.51
CA TYR A 294 3.20 12.85 -14.03
C TYR A 294 4.48 12.97 -13.18
N GLN A 295 4.81 11.92 -12.44
CA GLN A 295 5.96 11.86 -11.54
C GLN A 295 5.99 12.98 -10.48
N ASP A 296 7.10 13.71 -10.38
CA ASP A 296 7.40 14.73 -9.36
C ASP A 296 7.06 16.16 -9.80
N GLY A 297 6.50 16.35 -11.00
CA GLY A 297 6.04 17.65 -11.51
C GLY A 297 7.16 18.62 -11.90
N ARG A 298 8.44 18.23 -11.81
CA ARG A 298 9.57 19.10 -12.16
C ARG A 298 9.71 19.22 -13.68
N THR A 299 10.07 20.42 -14.14
CA THR A 299 10.27 20.73 -15.57
C THR A 299 11.28 19.81 -16.25
N ASP A 300 12.30 19.38 -15.50
CA ASP A 300 13.40 18.55 -16.00
C ASP A 300 12.99 17.09 -16.21
N ASN A 301 11.90 16.64 -15.56
CA ASN A 301 11.42 15.27 -15.58
C ASN A 301 10.12 15.09 -16.37
N LEU A 302 9.76 16.08 -17.20
CA LEU A 302 8.53 16.02 -17.99
C LEU A 302 8.56 14.83 -18.96
N PRO A 303 7.48 14.02 -19.04
CA PRO A 303 7.45 12.90 -19.95
C PRO A 303 7.37 13.37 -21.43
N PRO A 304 7.68 12.47 -22.38
CA PRO A 304 7.51 12.73 -23.81
C PRO A 304 6.11 13.26 -24.16
N VAL A 305 6.03 14.02 -25.26
CA VAL A 305 4.79 14.70 -25.69
C VAL A 305 3.60 13.74 -25.76
N ILE A 306 3.78 12.54 -26.30
CA ILE A 306 2.72 11.54 -26.45
C ILE A 306 2.11 11.14 -25.09
N LEU A 307 2.94 10.96 -24.07
CA LEU A 307 2.49 10.66 -22.71
C LEU A 307 1.83 11.87 -22.06
N ARG A 308 2.29 13.09 -22.35
CA ARG A 308 1.62 14.30 -21.85
C ARG A 308 0.20 14.46 -22.37
N VAL A 309 -0.02 14.12 -23.64
CA VAL A 309 -1.36 14.09 -24.24
C VAL A 309 -2.18 12.99 -23.60
N ALA A 310 -1.63 11.78 -23.45
CA ALA A 310 -2.31 10.66 -22.82
C ALA A 310 -2.76 10.98 -21.39
N VAL A 311 -1.89 11.59 -20.57
CA VAL A 311 -2.23 12.06 -19.22
C VAL A 311 -3.43 13.01 -19.23
N ARG A 312 -3.46 13.97 -20.16
CA ARG A 312 -4.59 14.92 -20.27
C ARG A 312 -5.88 14.22 -20.69
N VAL A 313 -5.82 13.35 -21.69
CA VAL A 313 -6.99 12.59 -22.16
C VAL A 313 -7.50 11.67 -21.05
N ALA A 314 -6.62 10.88 -20.45
CA ALA A 314 -6.94 10.00 -19.32
C ALA A 314 -7.60 10.76 -18.16
N ALA A 315 -7.06 11.93 -17.80
CA ALA A 315 -7.62 12.78 -16.75
C ALA A 315 -9.05 13.23 -17.05
N VAL A 316 -9.38 13.51 -18.32
CA VAL A 316 -10.75 13.83 -18.74
C VAL A 316 -11.64 12.57 -18.70
N LEU A 317 -11.15 11.43 -19.18
CA LEU A 317 -11.89 10.15 -19.19
C LEU A 317 -12.23 9.62 -17.80
N LEU A 318 -11.50 10.02 -16.75
CA LEU A 318 -11.85 9.68 -15.36
C LEU A 318 -13.24 10.16 -14.97
N THR A 319 -13.66 11.34 -15.43
CA THR A 319 -14.95 11.94 -15.05
C THR A 319 -16.15 11.06 -15.47
N PRO A 320 -16.32 10.68 -16.75
CA PRO A 320 -17.42 9.80 -17.14
C PRO A 320 -17.33 8.41 -16.50
N LEU A 321 -16.13 7.86 -16.27
CA LEU A 321 -16.00 6.57 -15.56
C LEU A 321 -16.53 6.66 -14.12
N VAL A 322 -16.18 7.71 -13.39
CA VAL A 322 -16.68 7.90 -12.02
C VAL A 322 -18.18 8.16 -12.01
N ILE A 323 -18.72 8.91 -12.97
CA ILE A 323 -20.17 9.10 -13.13
C ILE A 323 -20.87 7.75 -13.35
N LEU A 324 -20.34 6.90 -14.23
CA LEU A 324 -20.85 5.55 -14.45
C LEU A 324 -20.79 4.70 -13.19
N ALA A 325 -19.73 4.80 -12.38
CA ALA A 325 -19.63 4.10 -11.12
C ALA A 325 -20.73 4.52 -10.12
N PHE A 326 -20.99 5.83 -9.97
CA PHE A 326 -22.09 6.32 -9.14
C PHE A 326 -23.45 5.86 -9.68
N TRP A 327 -23.65 5.90 -10.99
CA TRP A 327 -24.88 5.43 -11.62
C TRP A 327 -25.14 3.95 -11.34
N GLY A 328 -24.13 3.11 -11.58
CA GLY A 328 -24.20 1.67 -11.30
C GLY A 328 -24.46 1.37 -9.83
N LEU A 329 -23.83 2.13 -8.93
CA LEU A 329 -24.04 1.99 -7.50
C LEU A 329 -25.45 2.41 -7.08
N ALA A 330 -25.96 3.53 -7.61
CA ALA A 330 -27.32 4.01 -7.34
C ALA A 330 -28.38 2.99 -7.76
N LEU A 331 -28.22 2.37 -8.94
CA LEU A 331 -29.09 1.28 -9.40
C LEU A 331 -29.06 0.06 -8.46
N ARG A 332 -27.90 -0.30 -7.93
CA ARG A 332 -27.78 -1.45 -7.01
C ARG A 332 -28.32 -1.14 -5.63
N ILE A 333 -28.15 0.09 -5.14
CA ILE A 333 -28.73 0.54 -3.88
C ILE A 333 -30.26 0.56 -3.98
N SER A 334 -30.82 1.03 -5.09
CA SER A 334 -32.28 1.05 -5.28
C SER A 334 -32.88 -0.34 -5.44
N GLN A 335 -32.20 -1.26 -6.14
CA GLN A 335 -32.70 -2.62 -6.36
C GLN A 335 -32.57 -3.53 -5.13
N HIS A 336 -31.47 -3.41 -4.39
CA HIS A 336 -31.05 -4.42 -3.42
C HIS A 336 -30.72 -3.84 -2.04
N GLY A 337 -30.98 -2.55 -1.79
CA GLY A 337 -30.72 -1.87 -0.52
C GLY A 337 -29.26 -1.48 -0.27
N LEU A 338 -28.94 -1.03 0.93
CA LEU A 338 -27.57 -0.71 1.33
C LEU A 338 -26.89 -1.95 1.94
N THR A 339 -25.68 -2.27 1.51
CA THR A 339 -24.86 -3.36 2.07
C THR A 339 -23.46 -2.84 2.38
N PRO A 340 -22.68 -3.51 3.26
CA PRO A 340 -21.30 -3.10 3.57
C PRO A 340 -20.43 -2.92 2.33
N ASP A 341 -20.50 -3.84 1.36
CA ASP A 341 -19.74 -3.73 0.11
C ASP A 341 -20.13 -2.51 -0.72
N ARG A 342 -21.40 -2.10 -0.69
CA ARG A 342 -21.88 -0.89 -1.39
C ARG A 342 -21.46 0.39 -0.69
N ILE A 343 -21.32 0.37 0.64
CA ILE A 343 -20.74 1.49 1.40
C ILE A 343 -19.26 1.65 1.03
N ILE A 344 -18.51 0.54 0.96
CA ILE A 344 -17.11 0.56 0.52
C ILE A 344 -17.00 1.05 -0.93
N ALA A 345 -17.86 0.57 -1.83
CA ALA A 345 -17.89 1.05 -3.21
C ALA A 345 -18.24 2.55 -3.29
N LEU A 346 -19.13 3.05 -2.44
CA LEU A 346 -19.48 4.48 -2.35
C LEU A 346 -18.28 5.30 -1.89
N ALA A 347 -17.58 4.84 -0.84
CA ALA A 347 -16.35 5.44 -0.35
C ALA A 347 -15.29 5.52 -1.46
N CYS A 348 -15.03 4.42 -2.17
CA CYS A 348 -14.13 4.40 -3.32
C CYS A 348 -14.58 5.36 -4.45
N ALA A 349 -15.89 5.45 -4.73
CA ALA A 349 -16.43 6.36 -5.73
C ALA A 349 -16.25 7.84 -5.33
N ILE A 350 -16.39 8.19 -4.04
CA ILE A 350 -16.12 9.53 -3.50
C ILE A 350 -14.65 9.91 -3.69
N ILE A 351 -13.73 8.99 -3.37
CA ILE A 351 -12.29 9.20 -3.63
C ILE A 351 -12.02 9.38 -5.13
N GLY A 352 -12.63 8.53 -5.97
CA GLY A 352 -12.59 8.65 -7.42
C GLY A 352 -13.10 10.00 -7.93
N ALA A 353 -14.16 10.54 -7.32
CA ALA A 353 -14.73 11.84 -7.66
C ALA A 353 -13.77 12.98 -7.35
N ALA A 354 -13.09 12.95 -6.20
CA ALA A 354 -12.09 13.94 -5.83
C ALA A 354 -10.94 13.96 -6.85
N TYR A 355 -10.44 12.79 -7.25
CA TYR A 355 -9.43 12.68 -8.31
C TYR A 355 -9.96 13.15 -9.67
N ALA A 356 -11.15 12.72 -10.09
CA ALA A 356 -11.74 13.13 -11.37
C ALA A 356 -11.92 14.65 -11.46
N ALA A 357 -12.40 15.29 -10.38
CA ALA A 357 -12.56 16.74 -10.32
C ALA A 357 -11.21 17.46 -10.43
N GLY A 358 -10.23 17.08 -9.60
CA GLY A 358 -8.92 17.73 -9.61
C GLY A 358 -8.12 17.49 -10.89
N TYR A 359 -8.19 16.28 -11.44
CA TYR A 359 -7.43 15.90 -12.64
C TYR A 359 -8.11 16.47 -13.90
N GLY A 360 -9.43 16.44 -13.96
CA GLY A 360 -10.21 17.12 -14.99
C GLY A 360 -9.96 18.63 -15.00
N PHE A 361 -9.93 19.27 -13.82
CA PHE A 361 -9.58 20.68 -13.69
C PHE A 361 -8.16 20.96 -14.22
N ALA A 362 -7.17 20.15 -13.83
CA ALA A 362 -5.80 20.29 -14.31
C ALA A 362 -5.66 20.09 -15.83
N ALA A 363 -6.40 19.13 -16.39
CA ALA A 363 -6.40 18.84 -17.82
C ALA A 363 -7.01 19.97 -18.65
N LEU A 364 -8.05 20.64 -18.10
CA LEU A 364 -8.77 21.72 -18.77
C LEU A 364 -8.22 23.13 -18.46
N GLN A 365 -7.40 23.27 -17.43
CA GLN A 365 -6.77 24.55 -17.04
C GLN A 365 -6.14 25.33 -18.21
N PRO A 366 -5.44 24.70 -19.18
CA PRO A 366 -4.83 25.43 -20.29
C PRO A 366 -5.82 26.21 -21.18
N PHE A 367 -7.10 25.81 -21.21
CA PHE A 367 -8.13 26.51 -21.99
C PHE A 367 -8.49 27.88 -21.40
N TRP A 368 -8.32 28.06 -20.08
CA TRP A 368 -8.76 29.25 -19.36
C TRP A 368 -7.61 30.04 -18.73
N ARG A 369 -6.45 29.41 -18.51
CA ARG A 369 -5.26 30.04 -17.93
C ARG A 369 -4.01 29.70 -18.75
N LYS A 370 -3.64 30.61 -19.64
CA LYS A 370 -2.42 30.50 -20.46
C LYS A 370 -1.17 30.70 -19.58
N GLY A 371 -0.14 29.88 -19.80
CA GLY A 371 1.14 29.98 -19.08
C GLY A 371 1.20 29.27 -17.72
N ALA A 372 0.17 28.49 -17.34
CA ALA A 372 0.25 27.63 -16.16
C ALA A 372 1.17 26.41 -16.40
N ASP A 373 1.87 25.97 -15.36
CA ASP A 373 2.66 24.75 -15.38
C ASP A 373 1.80 23.53 -15.73
N TRP A 374 2.35 22.63 -16.53
CA TRP A 374 1.62 21.48 -17.04
C TRP A 374 1.11 20.59 -15.90
N MET A 375 -0.22 20.45 -15.79
CA MET A 375 -0.90 19.56 -14.85
C MET A 375 -0.60 19.84 -13.35
N GLN A 376 -0.05 20.99 -12.99
CA GLN A 376 0.31 21.35 -11.60
C GLN A 376 -0.80 21.16 -10.55
N PRO A 377 -2.11 21.39 -10.84
CA PRO A 377 -3.16 21.17 -9.84
C PRO A 377 -3.28 19.70 -9.35
N LEU A 378 -2.68 18.73 -10.05
CA LEU A 378 -2.56 17.35 -9.58
C LEU A 378 -1.87 17.27 -8.22
N GLU A 379 -0.86 18.09 -7.98
CA GLU A 379 -0.09 18.06 -6.73
C GLU A 379 -0.98 18.34 -5.51
N ARG A 380 -1.79 19.39 -5.60
CA ARG A 380 -2.75 19.76 -4.55
C ARG A 380 -3.83 18.70 -4.40
N THR A 381 -4.36 18.22 -5.51
CA THR A 381 -5.39 17.16 -5.54
C THR A 381 -4.89 15.90 -4.83
N LYS A 382 -3.65 15.47 -5.09
CA LYS A 382 -3.07 14.29 -4.43
C LYS A 382 -2.97 14.45 -2.93
N VAL A 383 -2.46 15.58 -2.46
CA VAL A 383 -2.31 15.82 -1.01
C VAL A 383 -3.69 15.95 -0.33
N SER A 384 -4.64 16.67 -0.93
CA SER A 384 -5.99 16.79 -0.36
C SER A 384 -6.74 15.46 -0.38
N THR A 385 -6.64 14.69 -1.47
CA THR A 385 -7.31 13.40 -1.59
C THR A 385 -6.67 12.35 -0.69
N ALA A 386 -5.35 12.41 -0.44
CA ALA A 386 -4.71 11.55 0.56
C ALA A 386 -5.27 11.79 1.98
N VAL A 387 -5.53 13.04 2.35
CA VAL A 387 -6.18 13.36 3.63
C VAL A 387 -7.64 12.87 3.63
N LEU A 388 -8.35 13.04 2.52
CA LEU A 388 -9.71 12.54 2.35
C LEU A 388 -9.78 11.02 2.45
N GLU A 389 -8.84 10.29 1.84
CA GLU A 389 -8.74 8.82 1.90
C GLU A 389 -8.63 8.34 3.35
N VAL A 390 -7.75 8.97 4.15
CA VAL A 390 -7.62 8.63 5.59
C VAL A 390 -8.91 8.94 6.34
N ALA A 391 -9.57 10.07 6.05
CA ALA A 391 -10.83 10.44 6.70
C ALA A 391 -11.97 9.48 6.33
N VAL A 392 -12.06 9.07 5.06
CA VAL A 392 -13.07 8.12 4.57
C VAL A 392 -12.83 6.70 5.11
N ILE A 393 -11.58 6.30 5.36
CA ILE A 393 -11.29 5.01 6.00
C ILE A 393 -11.68 5.03 7.49
N LEU A 394 -11.63 6.19 8.13
CA LEU A 394 -11.98 6.35 9.55
C LEU A 394 -13.50 6.44 9.77
N ALA A 395 -14.22 7.05 8.83
CA ALA A 395 -15.68 7.15 8.84
C ALA A 395 -16.34 5.82 8.48
#